data_AF-A0A836HY09-F1
#
_entry.id   AF-A0A836HY09-F1
#
_cell.length_a   1.000
_cell.length_b   1.000
_cell.length_c   1.000
_cell.angle_alpha   90.00
_cell.angle_beta   90.00
_cell.angle_gamma   90.00
#
_symmetry.space_group_name_H-M   'P 1'
#
loop_
_entity.id
_entity.type
_entity.pdbx_description
1 polymer ?
#
loop_
_entity_poly.entity_id
_entity_poly.type
_entity_poly.pdbx_seq_one_letter_code
_entity_poly.pdbx_strand_id
1 'polypeptide(L)'
;MFKFNLTLMGLCLVGFLLSSYAYSVEVRAERAKQLGIVYNAYCDIGPFSCTKVFSEYGVAARFFGLPKTSIALVGLGYYMVEVLCCWHPTLILVISAPSILATVYLAFILIVVLHDLCLVCCLTYVVNLTTVFVAYRWWRRTAASKAAAAAASSSTKSKKRS
;
A
#
# COMPACT_ATOMS: atom_id res chain seq x y z
N MET A 1 4.21 -26.71 0.01
CA MET A 1 4.49 -25.98 1.27
C MET A 1 4.41 -24.49 1.02
N PHE A 2 3.36 -23.83 1.50
CA PHE A 2 3.28 -22.37 1.54
C PHE A 2 4.40 -21.87 2.46
N LYS A 3 5.45 -21.26 1.89
CA LYS A 3 6.48 -20.59 2.69
C LYS A 3 5.90 -19.25 3.12
N PHE A 4 5.35 -19.21 4.32
CA PHE A 4 4.77 -18.01 4.89
C PHE A 4 5.85 -16.95 5.14
N ASN A 5 5.64 -15.72 4.66
CA ASN A 5 6.55 -14.61 4.89
C ASN A 5 5.93 -13.67 5.92
N LEU A 6 6.25 -13.90 7.20
CA LEU A 6 5.69 -13.16 8.33
C LEU A 6 5.94 -11.65 8.22
N THR A 7 7.08 -11.25 7.65
CA THR A 7 7.39 -9.84 7.40
C THR A 7 6.43 -9.20 6.40
N LEU A 8 6.13 -9.87 5.28
CA LEU A 8 5.17 -9.35 4.30
C LEU A 8 3.77 -9.28 4.89
N MET A 9 3.34 -10.31 5.61
CA MET A 9 2.04 -10.29 6.30
C MET A 9 1.94 -9.10 7.26
N GLY A 10 2.98 -8.88 8.08
CA GLY A 10 3.02 -7.73 8.99
C GLY A 10 2.91 -6.39 8.27
N LEU A 11 3.63 -6.21 7.16
CA LEU A 11 3.57 -4.99 6.36
C LEU A 11 2.18 -4.77 5.74
N CYS A 12 1.57 -5.80 5.16
CA CYS A 12 0.23 -5.72 4.58
C CYS A 12 -0.83 -5.40 5.65
N LEU A 13 -0.72 -5.98 6.85
CA LEU A 13 -1.61 -5.68 7.98
C LEU A 13 -1.44 -4.24 8.47
N VAL A 14 -0.20 -3.75 8.60
CA VAL A 14 0.07 -2.35 8.96
C VAL A 14 -0.54 -1.40 7.92
N GLY A 15 -0.36 -1.68 6.63
CA GLY A 15 -0.96 -0.89 5.55
C GLY A 15 -2.49 -0.87 5.60
N PHE A 16 -3.10 -2.03 5.84
CA PHE A 16 -4.55 -2.15 6.03
C PHE A 16 -5.06 -1.32 7.21
N LEU A 17 -4.36 -1.35 8.35
CA LEU A 17 -4.73 -0.56 9.54
C LEU A 17 -4.57 0.94 9.29
N LEU A 18 -3.47 1.37 8.64
CA LEU A 18 -3.26 2.77 8.28
C LEU A 18 -4.36 3.29 7.34
N SER A 19 -4.76 2.48 6.36
CA SER A 19 -5.83 2.85 5.42
C SER A 19 -7.21 2.84 6.07
N SER A 20 -7.46 1.91 6.97
CA SER A 20 -8.68 1.89 7.79
C SER A 20 -8.78 3.15 8.65
N TYR A 21 -7.67 3.57 9.25
CA TYR A 21 -7.59 4.80 10.02
C TYR A 21 -7.80 6.04 9.14
N ALA A 22 -7.12 6.13 8.00
CA ALA A 22 -7.32 7.21 7.02
C ALA A 22 -8.78 7.33 6.59
N TYR A 23 -9.44 6.20 6.30
CA TYR A 23 -10.84 6.18 5.91
C TYR A 23 -11.75 6.66 7.05
N SER A 24 -11.47 6.26 8.29
CA SER A 24 -12.20 6.75 9.46
C SER A 24 -12.07 8.26 9.64
N VAL A 25 -10.88 8.81 9.39
CA VAL A 25 -10.62 10.26 9.46
C VAL A 25 -11.36 10.98 8.34
N GLU A 26 -11.31 10.48 7.11
CA GLU A 26 -12.01 11.04 5.95
C GLU A 26 -13.53 11.12 6.20
N VAL A 27 -14.17 10.02 6.60
CA VAL A 27 -15.61 9.98 6.86
C VAL A 27 -16.02 10.91 8.01
N ARG A 28 -15.21 10.97 9.08
CA ARG A 28 -15.48 11.87 10.21
C ARG A 28 -15.31 13.34 9.83
N ALA A 29 -14.28 13.67 9.05
CA ALA A 29 -14.03 15.01 8.55
C ALA A 29 -15.14 15.48 7.60
N GLU A 30 -15.60 14.62 6.69
CA GLU A 30 -16.73 14.95 5.80
C GLU A 30 -18.02 15.18 6.58
N ARG A 31 -18.33 14.31 7.56
CA ARG A 31 -19.52 14.47 8.43
C ARG A 31 -19.44 15.74 9.25
N ALA A 32 -18.27 16.06 9.82
CA ALA A 32 -18.06 17.28 10.59
C ALA A 32 -18.28 18.53 9.73
N LYS A 33 -17.76 18.53 8.50
CA LYS A 33 -17.97 19.59 7.51
C LYS A 33 -19.44 19.79 7.16
N GLN A 34 -20.22 18.70 7.03
CA GLN A 34 -21.66 18.78 6.78
C GLN A 34 -22.45 19.37 7.95
N LEU A 35 -22.00 19.09 9.19
CA LEU A 35 -22.64 19.58 10.42
C LEU A 35 -22.14 20.97 10.85
N GLY A 36 -21.18 21.56 10.14
CA GLY A 36 -20.58 22.85 10.50
C GLY A 36 -19.73 22.81 11.78
N ILE A 37 -19.26 21.63 12.19
CA ILE A 37 -18.44 21.45 13.38
C ILE A 37 -16.96 21.30 12.99
N VAL A 38 -16.06 21.81 13.83
CA VAL A 38 -14.62 21.64 13.66
C VAL A 38 -14.24 20.24 14.12
N TYR A 39 -13.53 19.49 13.26
CA TYR A 39 -12.98 18.17 13.57
C TYR A 39 -11.47 18.20 13.38
N ASN A 40 -10.74 17.60 14.32
CA ASN A 40 -9.29 17.39 14.24
C ASN A 40 -9.01 15.91 14.50
N ALA A 41 -8.20 15.30 13.65
CA ALA A 41 -7.78 13.92 13.74
C ALA A 41 -6.63 13.76 14.74
N TYR A 42 -6.47 12.56 15.31
CA TYR A 42 -5.33 12.28 16.19
C TYR A 42 -3.96 12.39 15.49
N CYS A 43 -3.93 12.25 14.16
CA CYS A 43 -2.71 12.43 13.38
C CYS A 43 -2.47 13.89 12.94
N ASP A 44 -3.29 14.84 13.40
CA ASP A 44 -2.99 16.26 13.27
C ASP A 44 -1.97 16.66 14.36
N ILE A 45 -0.70 16.84 13.99
CA ILE A 45 0.39 17.12 14.92
C ILE A 45 1.16 18.36 14.45
N GLY A 46 1.05 19.47 15.19
CA GLY A 46 1.74 20.71 14.85
C GLY A 46 1.35 21.22 13.45
N PRO A 47 2.31 21.43 12.53
CA PRO A 47 2.02 21.87 11.17
C PRO A 47 1.47 20.75 10.26
N PHE A 48 1.43 19.50 10.73
CA PHE A 48 0.99 18.34 9.95
C PHE A 48 -0.50 18.09 10.16
N SER A 49 -1.35 18.30 9.15
CA SER A 49 -2.79 18.01 9.25
C SER A 49 -3.26 16.97 8.23
N CYS A 50 -3.56 15.78 8.73
CA CYS A 50 -4.30 14.77 7.97
C CYS A 50 -5.71 15.24 7.62
N THR A 51 -6.38 15.92 8.56
CA THR A 51 -7.77 16.35 8.38
C THR A 51 -7.90 17.32 7.22
N LYS A 52 -7.00 18.31 7.16
CA LYS A 52 -6.96 19.27 6.06
C LYS A 52 -6.72 18.55 4.73
N VAL A 53 -5.73 17.66 4.69
CA VAL A 53 -5.39 16.86 3.50
C VAL A 53 -6.60 16.09 2.98
N PHE A 54 -7.29 15.30 3.80
CA PHE A 54 -8.46 14.54 3.35
C PHE A 54 -9.65 15.44 2.97
N SER A 55 -9.84 16.57 3.65
CA SER A 55 -10.93 17.51 3.36
C SER A 55 -10.75 18.31 2.07
N GLU A 56 -9.50 18.69 1.74
CA GLU A 56 -9.16 19.44 0.52
C GLU A 56 -8.99 18.51 -0.66
N TYR A 57 -8.43 17.32 -0.46
CA TYR A 57 -8.28 16.35 -1.53
C TYR A 57 -9.61 15.83 -2.06
N GLY A 58 -10.60 15.63 -1.17
CA GLY A 58 -11.97 15.33 -1.57
C GLY A 58 -12.65 16.44 -2.39
N VAL A 59 -12.13 17.68 -2.33
CA VAL A 59 -12.55 18.81 -3.18
C VAL A 59 -11.72 18.87 -4.47
N ALA A 60 -10.41 18.67 -4.40
CA ALA A 60 -9.52 18.63 -5.57
C ALA A 60 -9.92 17.50 -6.55
N ALA A 61 -10.28 16.32 -6.04
CA ALA A 61 -10.78 15.22 -6.86
C ALA A 61 -12.07 15.60 -7.63
N ARG A 62 -12.96 16.41 -7.02
CA ARG A 62 -14.16 16.94 -7.71
C ARG A 62 -13.80 17.90 -8.83
N PHE A 63 -12.76 18.71 -8.63
CA PHE A 63 -12.30 19.67 -9.64
C PHE A 63 -11.76 18.96 -10.89
N PHE A 64 -11.13 17.80 -10.71
CA PHE A 64 -10.64 16.96 -11.81
C PHE A 64 -11.71 16.01 -12.41
N GLY A 65 -12.99 16.13 -12.02
CA GLY A 65 -14.07 15.29 -12.56
C GLY A 65 -13.96 13.80 -12.20
N LEU A 66 -13.13 13.47 -11.21
CA LEU A 66 -13.01 12.10 -10.72
C LEU A 66 -14.28 11.74 -9.92
N PRO A 67 -14.73 10.47 -9.98
CA PRO A 67 -15.81 10.00 -9.12
C PRO A 67 -15.49 10.29 -7.66
N LYS A 68 -16.52 10.39 -6.79
CA LYS A 68 -16.38 10.48 -5.32
C LYS A 68 -15.78 9.19 -4.73
N THR A 69 -14.66 8.71 -5.26
CA THR A 69 -13.98 7.55 -4.74
C THR A 69 -13.00 8.05 -3.70
N SER A 70 -13.31 7.80 -2.44
CA SER A 70 -12.45 8.11 -1.32
C SER A 70 -11.12 7.38 -1.51
N ILE A 71 -10.02 8.13 -1.57
CA ILE A 71 -8.69 7.53 -1.75
C ILE A 71 -8.35 6.61 -0.59
N ALA A 72 -8.83 6.91 0.61
CA ALA A 72 -8.65 6.01 1.74
C ALA A 72 -9.40 4.69 1.54
N LEU A 73 -10.56 4.67 0.85
CA LEU A 73 -11.27 3.44 0.49
C LEU A 73 -10.55 2.67 -0.62
N VAL A 74 -9.96 3.37 -1.60
CA VAL A 74 -9.10 2.74 -2.62
C VAL A 74 -7.89 2.08 -1.94
N GLY A 75 -7.24 2.79 -1.01
CA GLY A 75 -6.15 2.27 -0.20
C GLY A 75 -6.57 1.05 0.63
N LEU A 76 -7.74 1.11 1.26
CA LEU A 76 -8.29 0.00 2.03
C LEU A 76 -8.50 -1.24 1.16
N GLY A 77 -9.11 -1.08 -0.02
CA GLY A 77 -9.29 -2.17 -0.98
C GLY A 77 -7.95 -2.73 -1.47
N TYR A 78 -6.99 -1.86 -1.75
CA TYR A 78 -5.63 -2.26 -2.15
C TYR A 78 -4.95 -3.14 -1.09
N TYR A 79 -4.89 -2.70 0.18
CA TYR A 79 -4.24 -3.49 1.22
C TYR A 79 -5.01 -4.78 1.56
N MET A 80 -6.33 -4.78 1.41
CA MET A 80 -7.12 -6.01 1.52
C MET A 80 -6.69 -7.04 0.47
N VAL A 81 -6.51 -6.62 -0.78
CA VAL A 81 -6.01 -7.49 -1.86
C VAL A 81 -4.57 -7.95 -1.58
N GLU A 82 -3.70 -7.09 -1.06
CA GLU A 82 -2.36 -7.48 -0.64
C GLU A 82 -2.36 -8.56 0.45
N VAL A 83 -3.19 -8.41 1.49
CA VAL A 83 -3.33 -9.41 2.57
C VAL A 83 -3.76 -10.77 2.01
N LEU A 84 -4.69 -10.79 1.05
CA LEU A 84 -5.14 -12.02 0.40
C LEU A 84 -4.04 -12.66 -0.47
N CYS A 85 -3.18 -11.85 -1.08
CA CYS A 85 -2.19 -12.31 -2.06
C CYS A 85 -0.76 -12.46 -1.51
N CYS A 86 -0.49 -12.06 -0.26
CA CYS A 86 0.83 -12.11 0.37
C CYS A 86 1.39 -13.54 0.54
N TRP A 87 0.59 -14.56 0.27
CA TRP A 87 0.92 -15.98 0.35
C TRP A 87 1.68 -16.49 -0.88
N HIS A 88 1.70 -15.74 -1.98
CA HIS A 88 2.37 -16.14 -3.21
C HIS A 88 3.35 -15.06 -3.70
N PRO A 89 4.66 -15.38 -3.86
CA PRO A 89 5.70 -14.38 -4.11
C PRO A 89 5.50 -13.61 -5.42
N THR A 90 4.97 -14.25 -6.45
CA THR A 90 4.69 -13.57 -7.73
C THR A 90 3.46 -12.67 -7.62
N LEU A 91 2.41 -13.09 -6.90
CA LEU A 91 1.17 -12.32 -6.83
C LEU A 91 1.39 -11.04 -6.02
N ILE A 92 2.01 -11.16 -4.84
CA ILE A 92 2.29 -9.99 -4.00
C ILE A 92 3.20 -8.99 -4.70
N LEU A 93 4.18 -9.44 -5.49
CA LEU A 93 5.04 -8.53 -6.27
C LEU A 93 4.26 -7.82 -7.38
N VAL A 94 3.41 -8.52 -8.12
CA VAL A 94 2.61 -7.93 -9.21
C VAL A 94 1.61 -6.91 -8.66
N ILE A 95 0.97 -7.22 -7.52
CA ILE A 95 0.00 -6.33 -6.88
C ILE A 95 0.68 -5.13 -6.24
N SER A 96 1.83 -5.33 -5.58
CA SER A 96 2.51 -4.25 -4.86
C SER A 96 3.32 -3.33 -5.78
N ALA A 97 3.85 -3.79 -6.92
CA ALA A 97 4.70 -2.97 -7.78
C ALA A 97 4.07 -1.64 -8.26
N PRO A 98 2.79 -1.58 -8.68
CA PRO A 98 2.11 -0.34 -9.03
C PRO A 98 2.03 0.69 -7.88
N SER A 99 2.12 0.24 -6.62
CA SER A 99 2.05 1.14 -5.46
C SER A 99 3.21 2.13 -5.38
N ILE A 100 4.33 1.87 -6.06
CA ILE A 100 5.44 2.81 -6.18
C ILE A 100 5.01 4.04 -6.99
N LEU A 101 4.35 3.82 -8.13
CA LEU A 101 3.83 4.90 -8.96
C LEU A 101 2.76 5.71 -8.20
N ALA A 102 1.86 5.01 -7.51
CA ALA A 102 0.86 5.65 -6.65
C ALA A 102 1.54 6.49 -5.55
N THR A 103 2.55 5.95 -4.88
CA THR A 103 3.31 6.66 -3.84
C THR A 103 3.95 7.94 -4.37
N VAL A 104 4.61 7.88 -5.52
CA VAL A 104 5.22 9.06 -6.16
C VAL A 104 4.16 10.10 -6.54
N TYR A 105 3.04 9.65 -7.12
CA TYR A 105 1.94 10.53 -7.50
C TYR A 105 1.31 11.24 -6.29
N LEU A 106 0.98 10.50 -5.23
CA LEU A 106 0.42 11.09 -4.02
C LEU A 106 1.45 11.99 -3.31
N ALA A 107 2.73 11.65 -3.30
CA ALA A 107 3.76 12.52 -2.72
C ALA A 107 3.87 13.86 -3.48
N PHE A 108 3.78 13.83 -4.81
CA PHE A 108 3.75 15.04 -5.64
C PHE A 108 2.56 15.93 -5.27
N ILE A 109 1.38 15.33 -5.15
CA ILE A 109 0.16 16.01 -4.70
C ILE A 109 0.34 16.68 -3.34
N LEU A 110 0.90 15.98 -2.34
CA LEU A 110 1.05 16.51 -0.98
C LEU A 110 1.94 17.76 -0.97
N ILE A 111 3.05 17.71 -1.70
CA ILE A 111 4.06 18.77 -1.69
C ILE A 111 3.65 19.96 -2.56
N VAL A 112 3.08 19.70 -3.75
CA VAL A 112 2.87 20.72 -4.77
C VAL A 112 1.46 21.29 -4.75
N VAL A 113 0.45 20.49 -4.41
CA VAL A 113 -0.96 20.91 -4.48
C VAL A 113 -1.47 21.35 -3.12
N LEU A 114 -1.27 20.51 -2.10
CA LEU A 114 -1.83 20.76 -0.76
C LEU A 114 -0.90 21.56 0.15
N HIS A 115 0.41 21.54 -0.12
CA HIS A 115 1.44 22.15 0.74
C HIS A 115 1.35 21.72 2.21
N ASP A 116 0.81 20.52 2.46
CA ASP A 116 0.63 19.92 3.78
C ASP A 116 1.21 18.52 3.81
N LEU A 117 1.85 18.21 4.93
CA LEU A 117 2.46 16.90 5.16
C LEU A 117 1.54 16.07 6.06
N CYS A 118 1.10 14.91 5.57
CA CYS A 118 0.27 13.96 6.30
C CYS A 118 1.12 12.79 6.80
N LEU A 119 1.23 12.63 8.12
CA LEU A 119 2.00 11.55 8.74
C LEU A 119 1.52 10.17 8.30
N VAL A 120 0.21 9.95 8.22
CA VAL A 120 -0.39 8.67 7.78
C VAL A 120 -0.01 8.35 6.33
N CYS A 121 -0.04 9.35 5.45
CA CYS A 121 0.39 9.20 4.06
C CYS A 121 1.88 8.84 4.00
N CYS A 122 2.73 9.55 4.74
CA CYS A 122 4.17 9.24 4.81
C CYS A 122 4.43 7.80 5.27
N LEU A 123 3.73 7.33 6.32
CA LEU A 123 3.85 5.95 6.79
C LEU A 123 3.39 4.95 5.72
N THR A 124 2.30 5.25 5.02
CA THR A 124 1.78 4.43 3.92
C THR A 124 2.81 4.29 2.78
N TYR A 125 3.54 5.37 2.47
CA TYR A 125 4.61 5.37 1.45
C TYR A 125 5.78 4.47 1.86
N VAL A 126 6.19 4.56 3.13
CA VAL A 126 7.24 3.69 3.68
C VAL A 126 6.81 2.23 3.64
N VAL A 127 5.55 1.94 4.01
CA VAL A 127 4.98 0.58 3.93
C VAL A 127 5.03 0.07 2.48
N ASN A 128 4.57 0.86 1.50
CA ASN A 128 4.56 0.46 0.09
C ASN A 128 5.96 0.13 -0.44
N LEU A 129 6.92 1.03 -0.22
CA LEU A 129 8.32 0.83 -0.62
C LEU A 129 8.91 -0.43 0.00
N THR A 130 8.65 -0.65 1.30
CA THR A 130 9.15 -1.80 2.03
C THR A 130 8.50 -3.10 1.55
N THR A 131 7.18 -3.10 1.30
CA THR A 131 6.44 -4.26 0.78
C THR A 131 7.00 -4.68 -0.58
N VAL A 132 7.18 -3.75 -1.52
CA VAL A 132 7.74 -4.04 -2.84
C VAL A 132 9.16 -4.59 -2.74
N PHE A 133 10.00 -3.98 -1.90
CA PHE A 133 11.37 -4.45 -1.70
C PHE A 133 11.43 -5.87 -1.15
N VAL A 134 10.66 -6.17 -0.10
CA VAL A 134 10.61 -7.51 0.51
C VAL A 134 9.99 -8.53 -0.45
N ALA A 135 8.93 -8.15 -1.17
CA ALA A 135 8.28 -8.99 -2.19
C ALA A 135 9.26 -9.34 -3.31
N TYR A 136 10.01 -8.36 -3.82
CA TYR A 136 11.02 -8.57 -4.85
C TYR A 136 12.13 -9.52 -4.38
N ARG A 137 12.64 -9.34 -3.15
CA ARG A 137 13.65 -10.23 -2.56
C ARG A 137 13.13 -11.66 -2.41
N TRP A 138 11.89 -11.82 -1.97
CA TRP A 138 11.27 -13.14 -1.81
C TRP A 138 11.02 -13.82 -3.15
N TRP A 139 10.57 -13.08 -4.16
CA TRP A 139 10.40 -13.55 -5.52
C TRP A 139 11.74 -14.02 -6.13
N ARG A 140 12.81 -13.21 -6.05
CA ARG A 140 14.14 -13.60 -6.55
C ARG A 140 14.66 -14.88 -5.91
N ARG A 141 14.55 -15.02 -4.58
CA ARG A 141 14.96 -16.24 -3.86
C ARG A 141 14.18 -17.47 -4.32
N THR A 142 12.87 -17.31 -4.55
CA THR A 142 12.01 -18.40 -5.00
C THR A 142 12.32 -18.80 -6.44
N ALA A 143 12.56 -17.82 -7.33
CA ALA A 143 12.95 -18.07 -8.72
C ALA A 143 14.30 -18.82 -8.81
N ALA A 144 15.31 -18.37 -8.06
CA ALA A 144 16.62 -19.04 -8.00
C ALA A 144 16.52 -20.47 -7.47
N SER A 145 15.71 -20.69 -6.42
CA SER A 145 15.47 -22.04 -5.85
C SER A 145 14.80 -22.98 -6.87
N LYS A 146 13.83 -22.47 -7.64
CA LYS A 146 13.16 -23.23 -8.70
C LYS A 146 14.12 -23.59 -9.83
N ALA A 147 14.98 -22.66 -10.25
CA ALA A 147 15.99 -22.90 -11.28
C ALA A 147 17.01 -23.97 -10.83
N ALA A 148 17.49 -23.90 -9.59
CA ALA A 148 18.40 -24.89 -9.02
C ALA A 148 17.75 -26.30 -8.92
N ALA A 149 16.49 -26.38 -8.49
CA ALA A 149 15.76 -27.64 -8.44
C ALA A 149 15.54 -28.25 -9.84
N ALA A 150 15.24 -27.43 -10.85
CA ALA A 150 15.12 -27.87 -12.24
C ALA A 150 16.44 -28.46 -12.76
N ALA A 151 17.57 -27.78 -12.50
CA ALA A 151 18.90 -28.25 -12.90
C ALA A 151 19.32 -29.57 -12.20
N ALA A 152 18.97 -29.75 -10.93
CA ALA A 152 19.25 -31.00 -10.21
C ALA A 152 18.41 -32.18 -10.75
N SER A 153 17.15 -31.92 -11.14
CA SER A 153 16.26 -32.94 -11.70
C SER A 153 16.70 -33.43 -13.09
N SER A 154 17.26 -32.54 -13.93
CA SER A 154 17.76 -32.90 -15.26
C SER A 154 19.05 -33.74 -15.18
N SER A 155 19.97 -33.41 -14.27
CA SER A 155 21.19 -34.19 -14.02
C SER A 155 20.89 -35.63 -13.57
N THR A 156 19.93 -35.80 -12.65
CA THR A 156 19.52 -37.12 -12.14
C THR A 156 18.88 -37.98 -13.22
N LYS A 157 18.09 -37.38 -14.13
CA LYS A 157 17.44 -38.08 -15.24
C LYS A 157 18.44 -38.54 -16.31
N SER A 158 19.50 -37.76 -16.55
CA SER A 158 20.60 -38.14 -17.45
C SER A 158 21.41 -39.32 -16.90
N LYS A 159 21.70 -39.33 -15.59
CA LYS A 159 22.50 -40.39 -14.96
C LYS A 159 21.78 -41.74 -14.84
N LYS A 160 20.44 -41.74 -14.93
CA LYS A 160 19.60 -42.96 -14.90
C LYS A 160 19.36 -43.57 -16.28
N ARG A 161 19.82 -42.92 -17.35
CA ARG A 161 19.70 -43.36 -18.76
C ARG A 161 21.04 -43.86 -19.35
N SER A 162 22.13 -43.74 -18.59
CA SER A 162 23.45 -44.33 -18.88
C SER A 162 23.65 -45.56 -18.00
#